data_AF-A0AAD9KCJ2-F1
#
_entry.id   AF-A0AAD9KCJ2-F1
#
_cell.length_a   1.000
_cell.length_b   1.000
_cell.length_c   1.000
_cell.angle_alpha   90.00
_cell.angle_beta   90.00
_cell.angle_gamma   90.00
#
_symmetry.space_group_name_H-M   'P 1'
#
loop_
_entity.id
_entity.type
_entity.pdbx_description
1 polymer ?
#
loop_
_entity_poly.entity_id
_entity_poly.type
_entity_poly.pdbx_seq_one_letter_code
_entity_poly.pdbx_strand_id
1 'polypeptide(L)'
;MRLYIAVRGNSPGPLFMFPGGAPVSKSFFSVQLKKSLTWAGLPHGSYKGHSFRIGAATTAAMRGLSDEEIQRMGRWKSQAFRKYIRITMLHLHSSTAT
;
A
#
# COMPACT_ATOMS: atom_id res chain seq x y z
N MET A 1 -10.65 10.00 -4.88
CA MET A 1 -9.57 10.91 -5.35
C MET A 1 -10.10 12.15 -6.05
N ARG A 2 -11.10 12.05 -6.96
CA ARG A 2 -11.68 13.21 -7.66
C ARG A 2 -12.12 14.36 -6.73
N LEU A 3 -12.83 14.04 -5.64
CA LEU A 3 -13.26 15.03 -4.65
C LEU A 3 -12.09 15.78 -3.98
N TYR A 4 -11.04 15.05 -3.60
CA TYR A 4 -9.85 15.67 -3.02
C TYR A 4 -9.14 16.58 -4.02
N ILE A 5 -9.02 16.16 -5.28
CA ILE A 5 -8.40 16.98 -6.35
C ILE A 5 -9.17 18.28 -6.56
N ALA A 6 -10.51 18.25 -6.54
CA ALA A 6 -11.34 19.44 -6.68
C ALA A 6 -11.05 20.47 -5.56
N VAL A 7 -10.84 20.01 -4.33
CA VAL A 7 -10.52 20.87 -3.18
C VAL A 7 -9.04 21.31 -3.18
N ARG A 8 -8.13 20.41 -3.56
CA ARG A 8 -6.68 20.69 -3.59
C ARG A 8 -6.32 21.70 -4.69
N GLY A 9 -7.06 21.72 -5.79
CA GLY A 9 -6.84 22.62 -6.93
C GLY A 9 -5.67 22.22 -7.82
N ASN A 10 -5.33 23.06 -8.81
CA ASN A 10 -4.38 22.74 -9.88
C ASN A 10 -2.99 23.39 -9.73
N SER A 11 -2.68 24.00 -8.58
CA SER A 11 -1.39 24.69 -8.39
C SER A 11 -0.20 23.70 -8.39
N PRO A 12 1.00 24.11 -8.82
CA PRO A 12 2.19 23.27 -8.73
C PRO A 12 2.46 22.83 -7.27
N GLY A 13 3.01 21.63 -7.09
CA GLY A 13 3.43 21.13 -5.78
C GLY A 13 3.02 19.69 -5.48
N PRO A 14 3.21 19.22 -4.23
CA PRO A 14 2.85 17.88 -3.79
C PRO A 14 1.36 17.59 -4.02
N LEU A 15 1.03 16.33 -4.33
CA LEU A 15 -0.36 15.92 -4.48
C LEU A 15 -1.10 16.00 -3.14
N PHE A 16 -0.49 15.48 -2.07
CA PHE A 16 -1.04 15.54 -0.72
C PHE A 16 -0.40 16.67 0.08
N MET A 17 -1.21 17.66 0.44
CA MET A 17 -0.76 18.88 1.10
C MET A 17 -1.82 19.41 2.08
N PHE A 18 -1.36 20.17 3.07
CA PHE A 18 -2.21 20.96 3.95
C PHE A 18 -2.71 22.23 3.27
N PRO A 19 -3.79 22.84 3.77
CA PRO A 19 -4.11 24.23 3.44
C PRO A 19 -2.86 25.11 3.66
N GLY A 20 -2.50 25.89 2.64
CA GLY A 20 -1.31 26.76 2.68
C GLY A 20 -0.06 26.22 1.99
N GLY A 21 -0.08 25.04 1.37
CA GLY A 21 1.04 24.61 0.50
C GLY A 21 1.88 23.44 1.02
N ALA A 22 1.92 23.25 2.34
CA ALA A 22 2.88 22.35 2.97
C ALA A 22 2.59 20.87 2.66
N PRO A 23 3.62 20.05 2.33
CA PRO A 23 3.43 18.61 2.08
C PRO A 23 2.97 17.88 3.34
N VAL A 24 2.15 16.83 3.14
CA VAL A 24 1.82 15.91 4.23
C VAL A 24 3.07 15.14 4.66
N SER A 25 3.39 15.19 5.95
CA SER A 25 4.55 14.49 6.51
C SER A 25 4.28 13.00 6.76
N LYS A 26 5.35 12.20 6.81
CA LYS A 26 5.28 10.78 7.19
C LYS A 26 4.70 10.58 8.59
N SER A 27 5.05 11.45 9.55
CA SER A 27 4.56 11.34 10.93
C SER A 27 3.06 11.59 10.99
N PHE A 28 2.57 12.62 10.31
CA PHE A 28 1.14 12.89 10.20
C PHE A 28 0.39 11.70 9.58
N PHE A 29 0.86 11.17 8.45
CA PHE A 29 0.26 9.98 7.84
C PHE A 29 0.24 8.78 8.79
N SER A 30 1.34 8.55 9.53
CA SER A 30 1.43 7.43 10.47
C SER A 30 0.42 7.55 11.62
N VAL A 31 0.20 8.77 12.14
CA VAL A 31 -0.81 9.04 13.16
C VAL A 31 -2.22 8.81 12.61
N GLN A 32 -2.51 9.31 11.40
CA GLN A 32 -3.83 9.11 10.81
C GLN A 32 -4.10 7.65 10.47
N LEU A 33 -3.11 6.92 9.96
CA LEU A 33 -3.22 5.48 9.73
C LEU A 33 -3.54 4.74 11.03
N LYS A 34 -2.85 5.06 12.13
CA LYS A 34 -3.14 4.47 13.44
C LYS A 34 -4.60 4.73 13.86
N LYS A 35 -5.08 5.97 13.73
CA LYS A 35 -6.47 6.34 14.05
C LYS A 35 -7.47 5.55 13.21
N SER A 36 -7.25 5.47 11.90
CA SER A 36 -8.12 4.70 10.98
C SER A 36 -8.15 3.21 11.33
N LEU A 37 -7.01 2.61 11.66
CA LEU A 37 -6.94 1.20 12.05
C LEU A 37 -7.65 0.95 13.37
N THR A 38 -7.45 1.82 14.38
CA THR A 38 -8.17 1.76 15.65
C THR A 38 -9.67 1.85 15.44
N TRP A 39 -10.13 2.80 14.62
CA TRP A 39 -11.55 2.96 14.30
C TRP A 39 -12.13 1.74 13.59
N ALA A 40 -11.36 1.10 12.70
CA ALA A 40 -11.77 -0.13 12.02
C ALA A 40 -11.68 -1.40 12.89
N GLY A 41 -11.32 -1.30 14.18
CA GLY A 41 -11.14 -2.46 15.06
C GLY A 41 -9.95 -3.35 14.70
N LEU A 42 -9.00 -2.85 13.91
CA LEU A 42 -7.82 -3.59 13.46
C LEU A 42 -6.65 -3.40 14.44
N PRO A 43 -5.74 -4.39 14.59
CA PRO A 43 -4.61 -4.30 15.50
C PRO A 43 -3.58 -3.28 15.00
N HIS A 44 -3.77 -2.01 15.37
CA HIS A 44 -3.03 -0.86 14.85
C HIS A 44 -1.51 -0.94 15.08
N GLY A 45 -1.05 -1.71 16.09
CA GLY A 45 0.37 -1.91 16.37
C GLY A 45 1.09 -2.74 15.31
N SER A 46 0.35 -3.56 14.56
CA SER A 46 0.88 -4.52 13.60
C SER A 46 1.03 -3.96 12.18
N TYR A 47 0.50 -2.77 11.92
CA TYR A 47 0.47 -2.20 10.57
C TYR A 47 1.18 -0.86 10.49
N LYS A 48 2.00 -0.71 9.44
CA LYS A 48 2.69 0.53 9.07
C LYS A 48 2.58 0.72 7.55
N GLY A 49 3.02 1.86 7.03
CA GLY A 49 3.06 2.12 5.59
C GLY A 49 3.71 0.98 4.78
N HIS A 50 4.74 0.33 5.34
CA HIS A 50 5.41 -0.81 4.73
C HIS A 50 4.52 -2.06 4.59
N SER A 51 3.58 -2.28 5.51
CA SER A 51 2.65 -3.41 5.46
C SER A 51 1.80 -3.40 4.19
N PHE A 52 1.44 -2.22 3.67
CA PHE A 52 0.74 -2.10 2.39
C PHE A 52 1.58 -2.59 1.20
N ARG A 53 2.90 -2.38 1.23
CA ARG A 53 3.79 -2.90 0.17
C ARG A 53 3.87 -4.42 0.21
N ILE A 54 3.92 -5.00 1.41
CA ILE A 54 3.86 -6.46 1.62
C ILE A 54 2.54 -7.01 1.10
N GLY A 55 1.41 -6.41 1.49
CA GLY A 55 0.09 -6.82 1.04
C GLY A 55 -0.09 -6.72 -0.48
N ALA A 56 0.37 -5.64 -1.09
CA ALA A 56 0.29 -5.46 -2.54
C ALA A 56 1.11 -6.51 -3.31
N ALA A 57 2.36 -6.76 -2.91
CA ALA A 57 3.20 -7.79 -3.54
C ALA A 57 2.60 -9.19 -3.36
N THR A 58 2.12 -9.50 -2.15
CA THR A 58 1.47 -10.78 -1.85
C THR A 58 0.20 -10.97 -2.70
N THR A 59 -0.65 -9.94 -2.79
CA THR A 59 -1.89 -10.00 -3.58
C THR A 59 -1.60 -10.17 -5.07
N ALA A 60 -0.58 -9.49 -5.61
CA ALA A 60 -0.19 -9.64 -6.99
C ALA A 60 0.31 -11.06 -7.30
N ALA A 61 1.16 -11.62 -6.42
CA ALA A 61 1.62 -13.01 -6.55
C ALA A 61 0.45 -14.02 -6.46
N MET A 62 -0.49 -13.82 -5.53
CA MET A 62 -1.68 -14.66 -5.41
C MET A 62 -2.60 -14.60 -6.63
N ARG A 63 -2.55 -13.50 -7.39
CA ARG A 63 -3.27 -13.35 -8.66
C ARG A 63 -2.51 -13.90 -9.86
N GLY A 64 -1.36 -14.54 -9.65
CA GLY A 64 -0.57 -15.15 -10.70
C GLY A 64 0.23 -14.17 -11.55
N LEU A 65 0.43 -12.92 -11.09
CA LEU A 65 1.29 -11.98 -11.81
C LEU A 65 2.74 -12.46 -11.80
N SER A 66 3.47 -12.20 -12.88
CA SER A 66 4.88 -12.58 -13.00
C SER A 66 5.77 -11.79 -12.04
N ASP A 67 6.93 -12.34 -11.72
CA ASP A 67 7.92 -11.67 -10.87
C ASP A 67 8.34 -10.30 -11.45
N GLU A 68 8.46 -10.19 -12.78
CA GLU A 68 8.78 -8.94 -13.49
C GLU A 68 7.67 -7.90 -13.35
N GLU A 69 6.40 -8.31 -13.40
CA GLU A 69 5.26 -7.43 -13.20
C GLU A 69 5.23 -6.90 -11.76
N ILE A 70 5.41 -7.77 -10.78
CA ILE A 70 5.43 -7.40 -9.35
C ILE A 70 6.60 -6.45 -9.07
N GLN A 71 7.78 -6.74 -9.62
CA GLN A 71 8.94 -5.85 -9.54
C GLN A 71 8.61 -4.46 -10.11
N ARG A 72 8.04 -4.40 -11.31
CA ARG A 72 7.69 -3.15 -11.99
C ARG A 72 6.67 -2.35 -11.18
N MET A 73 5.63 -3.00 -10.67
CA MET A 73 4.58 -2.37 -9.85
C MET A 73 5.14 -1.74 -8.57
N GLY A 74 6.00 -2.46 -7.85
CA GLY A 74 6.59 -1.94 -6.62
C GLY A 74 7.91 -1.19 -6.81
N ARG A 75 8.37 -1.02 -8.05
CA ARG A 75 9.63 -0.35 -8.41
C ARG A 75 10.85 -0.98 -7.74
N TRP A 76 10.87 -2.30 -7.64
CA TRP A 76 12.05 -3.04 -7.17
C TRP A 76 13.01 -3.28 -8.33
N LYS A 77 14.30 -3.03 -8.09
CA LYS A 77 15.38 -3.33 -9.06
C LYS A 77 16.03 -4.70 -8.84
N SER A 78 15.72 -5.34 -7.72
CA SER A 78 16.29 -6.63 -7.33
C SER A 78 15.21 -7.57 -6.83
N GLN A 79 15.58 -8.82 -6.59
CA GLN A 79 14.72 -9.87 -6.05
C GLN A 79 14.26 -9.63 -4.59
N ALA A 80 14.55 -8.47 -3.98
CA ALA A 80 14.17 -8.13 -2.62
C ALA A 80 12.63 -8.18 -2.38
N PHE A 81 11.82 -7.98 -3.41
CA PHE A 81 10.36 -8.05 -3.32
C PHE A 81 9.86 -9.45 -2.92
N ARG A 82 10.60 -10.52 -3.20
CA ARG A 82 10.19 -11.89 -2.83
C ARG A 82 10.01 -12.04 -1.33
N LYS A 83 10.80 -11.34 -0.51
CA LYS A 83 10.66 -11.32 0.96
C LYS A 83 9.36 -10.64 1.43
N TYR A 84 8.69 -9.90 0.56
CA TYR A 84 7.42 -9.23 0.82
C TYR A 84 6.22 -10.10 0.45
N ILE A 85 6.41 -11.16 -0.34
CA ILE A 85 5.35 -12.09 -0.71
C ILE A 85 5.16 -13.07 0.45
N ARG A 86 3.97 -13.03 1.08
CA ARG A 86 3.60 -13.88 2.21
C ARG A 86 2.38 -14.72 1.85
N ILE A 87 2.60 -15.78 1.07
CA ILE A 87 1.55 -16.74 0.71
C ILE A 87 1.47 -17.78 1.82
N THR A 88 0.38 -17.79 2.58
CA THR A 88 0.09 -18.86 3.54
C THR A 88 -0.49 -20.06 2.80
N MET A 89 -0.11 -21.28 3.19
CA MET A 89 -0.57 -22.57 2.61
C MET A 89 -2.09 -22.69 2.41
N LEU A 90 -2.90 -21.98 3.21
CA LEU A 90 -4.35 -21.90 3.04
C LEU A 90 -4.78 -21.39 1.64
N HIS A 91 -3.97 -20.57 0.97
CA HIS A 91 -4.29 -20.02 -0.35
C HIS A 91 -3.86 -20.91 -1.54
N LEU A 92 -3.02 -21.93 -1.32
CA LEU A 92 -2.57 -22.81 -2.40
C LEU A 92 -3.65 -23.81 -2.85
N HIS A 93 -4.62 -24.12 -1.98
CA HIS A 93 -5.69 -25.07 -2.26
C HIS A 93 -6.85 -24.50 -3.11
N SER A 94 -6.87 -23.18 -3.35
CA SER A 94 -7.90 -22.51 -4.15
C SER A 94 -7.49 -22.27 -5.61
N SER A 95 -6.24 -22.58 -5.97
CA SER A 95 -5.68 -22.30 -7.31
C SER A 95 -5.51 -23.54 -8.19
N THR A 96 -5.92 -24.72 -7.73
CA THR A 96 -5.85 -26.00 -8.48
C THR A 96 -7.22 -26.54 -8.89
N ALA A 97 -8.26 -25.70 -8.91
CA ALA A 97 -9.59 -26.07 -9.40
C ALA A 97 -9.96 -25.22 -10.63
N THR A 98 -9.36 -25.56 -11.77
CA THR A 98 -9.84 -25.24 -13.13
C THR A 98 -9.42 -26.36 -14.05
#